data_AF-A0A101KUQ6-F1
#
_entry.id   AF-A0A101KUQ6-F1
#
_cell.length_a   1.000
_cell.length_b   1.000
_cell.length_c   1.000
_cell.angle_alpha   90.00
_cell.angle_beta   90.00
_cell.angle_gamma   90.00
#
_symmetry.space_group_name_H-M   'P 1'
#
loop_
_entity.id
_entity.type
_entity.pdbx_description
1 polymer ?
#
loop_
_entity_poly.entity_id
_entity_poly.type
_entity_poly.pdbx_seq_one_letter_code
_entity_poly.pdbx_strand_id
1 'polypeptide(L)' 'MATLSTDAPITPLRQRMQQDMLMRDLGPHTQQDDVRHVRRFAALLGRTPDTATTEDIRRFQLRC' A
#
# COMPACT_ATOMS: atom_id res chain seq x y z
N MET A 1 17.81 -14.92 -1.33
CA MET A 1 17.38 -13.52 -1.16
C MET A 1 16.09 -13.53 -0.35
N ALA A 2 16.11 -13.01 0.87
CA ALA A 2 14.98 -13.16 1.81
C ALA A 2 13.89 -12.13 1.51
N THR A 3 12.83 -12.56 0.83
CA THR A 3 11.58 -11.82 0.77
C THR A 3 10.94 -11.86 2.15
N LEU A 4 10.88 -10.70 2.81
CA LEU A 4 10.13 -10.50 4.06
C LEU A 4 8.63 -10.69 3.76
N SER A 5 8.18 -11.95 3.74
CA SER A 5 6.76 -12.30 3.79
C SER A 5 6.21 -11.84 5.13
N THR A 6 5.73 -10.59 5.16
CA THR A 6 4.89 -10.10 6.25
C THR A 6 3.62 -10.95 6.23
N ASP A 7 3.55 -11.87 7.18
CA ASP A 7 2.40 -12.66 7.65
C ASP A 7 1.26 -11.73 8.10
N ALA A 8 0.67 -11.03 7.15
CA ALA A 8 -0.58 -10.32 7.31
C ALA A 8 -1.48 -10.81 6.19
N PRO A 9 -2.76 -11.10 6.46
CA PRO A 9 -3.69 -11.60 5.44
C PRO A 9 -3.58 -10.70 4.22
N ILE A 10 -3.25 -11.32 3.08
CA ILE A 10 -3.05 -10.58 1.84
C ILE A 10 -4.42 -10.05 1.42
N THR A 11 -4.66 -8.76 1.64
CA THR A 11 -5.90 -8.13 1.22
C THR A 11 -5.95 -8.07 -0.32
N PRO A 12 -7.14 -8.13 -0.95
CA PRO A 12 -7.27 -7.99 -2.39
C PRO A 12 -6.60 -6.72 -2.94
N LEU A 13 -6.64 -5.62 -2.19
CA LEU A 13 -5.93 -4.38 -2.53
C LEU A 13 -4.41 -4.57 -2.57
N ARG A 14 -3.83 -5.30 -1.61
CA ARG A 14 -2.39 -5.58 -1.58
C ARG A 14 -1.95 -6.42 -2.79
N GLN A 15 -2.76 -7.39 -3.23
CA GLN A 15 -2.47 -8.19 -4.42
C GLN A 15 -2.47 -7.34 -5.68
N ARG A 16 -3.50 -6.50 -5.85
CA ARG A 16 -3.60 -5.59 -7.00
C ARG A 16 -2.42 -4.63 -7.04
N MET A 17 -2.04 -4.04 -5.90
CA MET A 17 -0.86 -3.18 -5.83
C MET A 17 0.42 -3.91 -6.22
N GLN A 18 0.62 -5.14 -5.75
CA GLN A 18 1.79 -5.94 -6.13
C GLN A 18 1.79 -6.30 -7.62
N GLN A 19 0.63 -6.63 -8.19
CA GLN A 19 0.49 -6.90 -9.62
C GLN A 19 0.76 -5.64 -10.45
N ASP A 20 0.25 -4.48 -10.04
CA ASP A 20 0.50 -3.20 -10.70
C ASP A 20 1.98 -2.81 -10.66
N MET A 21 2.66 -3.06 -9.53
CA MET A 21 4.11 -2.85 -9.42
C MET A 21 4.93 -3.75 -10.34
N LEU A 22 4.55 -5.03 -10.41
CA LEU A 22 5.18 -6.00 -11.31
C LEU A 22 4.98 -5.62 -12.78
N MET A 23 3.78 -5.15 -13.14
CA MET A 23 3.49 -4.68 -14.50
C MET A 23 4.25 -3.40 -14.87
N ARG A 24 4.58 -2.55 -13.88
CA ARG A 24 5.26 -1.26 -14.09
C ARG A 24 6.79 -1.33 -13.95
N ASP A 25 7.35 -2.54 -13.76
CA ASP A 25 8.77 -2.78 -13.51
C ASP A 25 9.33 -1.89 -12.36
N LEU A 26 8.50 -1.65 -11.35
CA LEU A 26 8.90 -0.87 -10.18
C LEU A 26 9.83 -1.75 -9.32
N GLY A 27 11.09 -1.35 -9.25
CA GLY A 27 12.12 -2.10 -8.53
C GLY A 27 11.77 -2.37 -7.05
N PRO A 28 12.46 -3.33 -6.41
CA PRO A 28 12.15 -3.78 -5.05
C PRO A 28 12.18 -2.67 -3.99
N HIS A 29 12.95 -1.60 -4.21
CA HIS A 29 12.96 -0.43 -3.33
C HIS A 29 11.61 0.31 -3.36
N THR A 30 11.05 0.51 -4.56
CA THR A 30 9.74 1.17 -4.74
C THR A 30 8.62 0.34 -4.11
N GLN A 31 8.69 -0.98 -4.21
CA GLN A 31 7.72 -1.86 -3.56
C GLN A 31 7.72 -1.69 -2.03
N GLN A 32 8.90 -1.56 -1.40
CA GLN A 32 9.00 -1.33 0.04
C GLN A 32 8.46 0.05 0.44
N ASP A 33 8.75 1.07 -0.35
CA ASP A 33 8.28 2.44 -0.12
C ASP A 33 6.75 2.51 -0.20
N ASP A 34 6.14 1.84 -1.17
CA ASP A 34 4.69 1.81 -1.31
C ASP A 34 3.99 1.00 -0.22
N VAL A 35 4.54 -0.15 0.19
CA VAL A 35 4.01 -0.88 1.36
C VAL A 35 4.06 0.02 2.60
N ARG A 36 5.13 0.80 2.77
CA ARG A 36 5.24 1.78 3.86
C ARG A 36 4.19 2.89 3.74
N HIS A 37 3.94 3.40 2.53
CA HIS A 37 2.86 4.38 2.29
C HIS A 37 1.47 3.82 2.62
N VAL A 38 1.16 2.60 2.20
CA VAL A 38 -0.13 1.95 2.48
C VAL A 38 -0.31 1.72 3.98
N ARG A 39 0.73 1.31 4.70
CA ARG A 39 0.67 1.17 6.16
C ARG A 39 0.40 2.51 6.86
N ARG A 40 1.07 3.58 6.43
CA ARG A 40 0.81 4.94 6.95
C ARG A 40 -0.60 5.41 6.63
N PHE A 41 -1.08 5.11 5.43
CA PHE A 41 -2.43 5.46 5.01
C PHE A 41 -3.49 4.73 5.83
N ALA A 42 -3.34 3.42 6.02
CA ALA A 42 -4.23 2.62 6.88
C ALA A 42 -4.21 3.11 8.33
N ALA A 43 -3.04 3.52 8.84
CA ALA A 43 -2.92 4.11 10.18
C ALA A 43 -3.62 5.48 10.29
N LEU A 44 -3.56 6.32 9.24
CA LEU A 44 -4.33 7.57 9.19
C LEU A 44 -5.84 7.32 9.14
N LEU A 45 -6.26 6.32 8.37
CA LEU A 45 -7.66 5.99 8.14
C LEU A 45 -8.32 5.33 9.36
N GLY A 46 -7.55 4.60 10.17
CA GLY A 46 -8.04 3.84 11.33
C GLY A 46 -8.99 2.68 10.99
N ARG A 47 -9.12 2.35 9.70
CA ARG A 47 -9.96 1.28 9.14
C ARG A 47 -9.27 0.68 7.91
N THR A 48 -9.84 -0.38 7.35
CA THR A 48 -9.27 -1.05 6.18
C THR A 48 -9.17 -0.08 4.99
N PRO A 49 -7.99 0.03 4.34
CA PRO A 49 -7.77 0.96 3.22
C PRO A 49 -8.67 0.66 2.01
N ASP A 50 -9.20 -0.56 1.93
CA ASP A 50 -10.19 -0.99 0.93
C ASP A 50 -11.49 -0.16 1.00
N THR A 51 -11.75 0.49 2.14
CA THR A 51 -12.92 1.37 2.35
C THR A 51 -12.59 2.86 2.21
N ALA A 52 -11.36 3.19 1.79
CA ALA A 52 -10.94 4.57 1.62
C ALA A 52 -11.76 5.26 0.52
N THR A 53 -12.23 6.46 0.83
CA THR A 53 -12.88 7.33 -0.15
C THR A 53 -11.87 8.23 -0.84
N THR A 54 -12.25 8.83 -1.96
CA THR A 54 -11.41 9.83 -2.67
C THR A 54 -11.00 10.99 -1.75
N GLU A 55 -11.86 11.37 -0.81
CA GLU A 55 -11.58 12.41 0.17
C GLU A 55 -10.50 11.98 1.19
N ASP A 56 -10.50 10.71 1.61
CA ASP A 56 -9.46 10.17 2.49
C ASP A 56 -8.09 10.17 1.80
N ILE A 57 -8.07 9.80 0.50
CA ILE A 57 -6.86 9.85 -0.33
C ILE A 57 -6.34 11.29 -0.44
N ARG A 58 -7.24 12.26 -0.70
CA ARG A 58 -6.88 13.68 -0.78
C ARG A 58 -6.27 14.19 0.52
N ARG A 59 -6.85 13.85 1.67
CA ARG A 59 -6.30 14.24 2.99
C ARG A 59 -4.94 13.62 3.27
N PHE A 60 -4.72 12.38 2.84
CA PHE A 60 -3.42 11.74 2.97
C PHE A 60 -2.36 12.44 2.12
N GLN A 61 -2.68 12.75 0.86
CA GLN A 61 -1.77 13.48 -0.05
C GLN A 61 -1.45 14.90 0.45
N LEU A 62 -2.39 15.58 1.10
CA LEU A 62 -2.15 16.90 1.69
C LEU A 62 -1.26 16.88 2.95
N ARG A 63 -1.09 15.69 3.56
CA ARG A 63 -0.22 15.46 4.72
C ARG A 63 1.13 14.83 4.34
N CYS A 64 1.33 14.51 3.06
CA CYS A 64 2.58 13.99 2.51
C CYS A 64 3.61 15.08 2.29
#